data_AF-A0A8K1DCK8-F1
#
_entry.id   AF-A0A8K1DCK8-F1
#
_cell.length_a   1.000
_cell.length_b   1.000
_cell.length_c   1.000
_cell.angle_alpha   90.00
_cell.angle_beta   90.00
_cell.angle_gamma   90.00
#
_symmetry.space_group_name_H-M   'P 1'
#
loop_
_entity.id
_entity.type
_entity.pdbx_description
1 polymer ?
#
loop_
_entity_poly.entity_id
_entity_poly.type
_entity_poly.pdbx_seq_one_letter_code
_entity_poly.pdbx_strand_id
1 'polypeptide(L)'
;MILEYSSIENFFLDPKDAISSLLVAESEQKRNVIDESTFLIVASRIGSKTQSITAGKLASLSKMDFGKPPHTVIIPGRMHFTETDALKAFARCLDEPFDNSSRIQKISDQMITKYVPKARRALDEVIKMFGDDKNMQPVIENARLYIDDCEKFQNEGKEELAILSIGYAEGLIDALRLSKGIDPWT
;
A
#
# COMPACT_ATOMS: atom_id res chain seq x y z
N MET A 1 -15.76 -5.18 4.81
CA MET A 1 -15.35 -5.41 6.22
C MET A 1 -16.58 -5.30 7.11
N ILE A 2 -16.91 -6.38 7.82
CA ILE A 2 -17.96 -6.34 8.84
C ILE A 2 -17.34 -5.69 10.08
N LEU A 3 -18.02 -4.70 10.67
CA LEU A 3 -17.51 -4.04 11.87
C LEU A 3 -17.84 -4.88 13.12
N GLU A 4 -16.98 -4.77 14.11
CA GLU A 4 -17.11 -5.53 15.35
C GLU A 4 -18.42 -5.19 16.08
N TYR A 5 -19.07 -6.22 16.59
CA TYR A 5 -20.31 -6.13 17.35
C TYR A 5 -20.34 -7.23 18.41
N SER A 6 -20.42 -6.84 19.68
CA SER A 6 -20.57 -7.72 20.83
C SER A 6 -21.88 -7.38 21.54
N SER A 7 -22.86 -8.29 21.47
CA SER A 7 -24.12 -8.14 22.18
C SER A 7 -23.99 -8.31 23.69
N ILE A 8 -22.98 -9.08 24.14
CA ILE A 8 -22.73 -9.35 25.56
C ILE A 8 -22.10 -8.12 26.22
N GLU A 9 -21.10 -7.53 25.57
CA GLU A 9 -20.39 -6.36 26.08
C GLU A 9 -21.08 -5.03 25.70
N ASN A 10 -22.20 -5.13 24.96
CA ASN A 10 -22.92 -3.99 24.40
C ASN A 10 -22.00 -3.01 23.63
N PHE A 11 -21.03 -3.59 22.91
CA PHE A 11 -20.00 -2.88 22.17
C PHE A 11 -20.26 -3.01 20.67
N PHE A 12 -20.01 -1.95 19.93
CA PHE A 12 -19.93 -2.00 18.48
C PHE A 12 -18.91 -0.97 18.00
N LEU A 13 -18.24 -1.30 16.90
CA LEU A 13 -17.33 -0.38 16.25
C LEU A 13 -18.13 0.53 15.32
N ASP A 14 -18.14 1.83 15.61
CA ASP A 14 -18.75 2.84 14.75
C ASP A 14 -17.96 2.96 13.43
N PRO A 15 -18.63 3.12 12.27
CA PRO A 15 -17.94 3.37 11.01
C PRO A 15 -16.94 4.54 11.04
N LYS A 16 -17.18 5.60 11.83
CA LYS A 16 -16.23 6.71 11.99
C LYS A 16 -14.94 6.29 12.66
N ASP A 17 -15.04 5.46 13.69
CA ASP A 17 -13.88 4.97 14.44
C ASP A 17 -13.09 3.97 13.59
N ALA A 18 -13.79 3.13 12.83
CA ALA A 18 -13.17 2.23 11.84
C ALA A 18 -12.42 3.02 10.77
N ILE A 19 -13.04 4.06 10.20
CA ILE A 19 -12.42 4.97 9.22
C ILE A 19 -11.17 5.64 9.80
N SER A 20 -11.26 6.15 11.04
CA SER A 20 -10.13 6.80 11.72
C SER A 20 -8.98 5.81 11.94
N SER A 21 -9.30 4.58 12.33
CA SER A 21 -8.32 3.51 12.52
C SER A 21 -7.61 3.14 11.21
N LEU A 22 -8.33 3.15 10.08
CA LEU A 22 -7.75 2.92 8.76
C LEU A 22 -6.76 4.04 8.37
N LEU A 23 -7.08 5.30 8.66
CA LEU A 23 -6.18 6.43 8.41
C LEU A 23 -4.91 6.36 9.28
N VAL A 24 -5.06 5.96 10.55
CA VAL A 24 -3.92 5.73 11.45
C VAL A 24 -3.03 4.62 10.92
N ALA A 25 -3.60 3.46 10.57
CA ALA A 25 -2.86 2.35 10.00
C ALA A 25 -2.14 2.73 8.69
N GLU A 26 -2.78 3.53 7.83
CA GLU A 26 -2.12 4.05 6.62
C GLU A 26 -0.92 4.93 6.97
N SER A 27 -1.01 5.80 7.97
CA SER A 27 0.12 6.67 8.36
C SER A 27 1.36 5.90 8.84
N GLU A 28 1.15 4.72 9.42
CA GLU A 28 2.21 3.80 9.85
C GLU A 28 2.78 3.02 8.67
N GLN A 29 1.92 2.49 7.79
CA GLN A 29 2.29 1.63 6.67
C GLN A 29 2.86 2.43 5.48
N LYS A 30 2.43 3.69 5.30
CA LYS A 30 2.85 4.61 4.23
C LYS A 30 2.78 4.00 2.82
N ARG A 31 1.72 3.25 2.54
CA ARG A 31 1.50 2.56 1.26
C ARG A 31 0.67 3.38 0.27
N ASN A 32 0.15 4.52 0.72
CA ASN A 32 -0.73 5.44 0.01
C ASN A 32 -1.96 4.74 -0.60
N VAL A 33 -2.58 3.83 0.16
CA VAL A 33 -3.74 3.04 -0.30
C VAL A 33 -5.06 3.71 0.11
N ILE A 34 -5.11 4.32 1.30
CA ILE A 34 -6.30 4.98 1.83
C ILE A 34 -5.99 6.45 2.13
N ASP A 35 -6.87 7.35 1.73
CA ASP A 35 -6.78 8.77 2.09
C ASP A 35 -8.18 9.39 2.24
N GLU A 36 -8.23 10.68 2.59
CA GLU A 36 -9.49 11.44 2.73
C GLU A 36 -10.37 11.45 1.46
N SER A 37 -9.78 11.18 0.30
CA SER A 37 -10.48 11.12 -0.98
C SER A 37 -10.97 9.72 -1.36
N THR A 38 -10.56 8.69 -0.61
CA THR A 38 -11.00 7.31 -0.82
C THR A 38 -12.51 7.23 -0.69
N PHE A 39 -13.15 6.58 -1.66
CA PHE A 39 -14.57 6.37 -1.70
C PHE A 39 -14.94 5.10 -0.93
N LEU A 40 -15.92 5.19 -0.04
CA LEU A 40 -16.41 4.06 0.76
C LEU A 40 -17.94 3.97 0.70
N ILE A 41 -18.44 2.78 0.99
CA ILE A 41 -19.86 2.49 1.16
C ILE A 41 -20.06 1.96 2.57
N VAL A 42 -20.96 2.59 3.32
CA VAL A 42 -21.38 2.16 4.65
C VAL A 42 -22.79 1.60 4.55
N ALA A 43 -22.89 0.29 4.76
CA ALA A 43 -24.13 -0.45 4.81
C ALA A 43 -24.52 -0.67 6.29
N SER A 44 -25.64 -0.10 6.70
CA SER A 44 -26.12 -0.15 8.09
C SER A 44 -27.40 -0.96 8.18
N ARG A 45 -27.42 -1.94 9.10
CA ARG A 45 -28.60 -2.74 9.46
C ARG A 45 -29.32 -3.36 8.25
N ILE A 46 -28.56 -3.86 7.27
CA ILE A 46 -29.11 -4.46 6.04
C ILE A 46 -30.12 -5.56 6.40
N GLY A 47 -31.29 -5.51 5.77
CA GLY A 47 -32.43 -6.42 6.07
C GLY A 47 -33.35 -5.94 7.19
N SER A 48 -33.04 -4.83 7.89
CA SER A 48 -33.93 -4.19 8.86
C SER A 48 -34.84 -3.15 8.21
N LYS A 49 -35.95 -2.81 8.88
CA LYS A 49 -36.80 -1.66 8.52
C LYS A 49 -36.06 -0.33 8.57
N THR A 50 -34.98 -0.26 9.34
CA THR A 50 -34.13 0.93 9.51
C THR A 50 -32.82 0.83 8.71
N GLN A 51 -32.76 -0.05 7.71
CA GLN A 51 -31.58 -0.19 6.87
C GLN A 51 -31.23 1.12 6.17
N SER A 52 -29.95 1.38 6.01
CA SER A 52 -29.46 2.51 5.21
C SER A 52 -28.16 2.13 4.52
N ILE A 53 -28.02 2.56 3.27
CA ILE A 53 -26.77 2.46 2.51
C ILE A 53 -26.35 3.88 2.18
N THR A 54 -25.17 4.28 2.63
CA THR A 54 -24.60 5.60 2.36
C THR A 54 -23.25 5.42 1.70
N ALA A 55 -22.94 6.21 0.69
CA ALA A 55 -21.68 6.15 -0.01
C ALA A 55 -21.09 7.55 -0.18
N GLY A 56 -19.77 7.66 -0.19
CA GLY A 56 -19.09 8.93 -0.32
C GLY A 56 -17.61 8.83 -0.04
N LYS A 57 -16.93 9.97 -0.11
CA LYS A 57 -15.53 10.05 0.27
C LYS A 57 -15.38 9.96 1.78
N LEU A 58 -14.23 9.47 2.23
CA LEU A 58 -13.88 9.35 3.64
C LEU A 58 -14.11 10.68 4.39
N ALA A 59 -13.64 11.80 3.83
CA ALA A 59 -13.83 13.14 4.40
C ALA A 59 -15.30 13.54 4.63
N SER A 60 -16.21 13.06 3.77
CA SER A 60 -17.64 13.32 3.84
C SER A 60 -18.32 12.39 4.84
N LEU A 61 -17.95 11.12 4.84
CA LEU A 61 -18.52 10.08 5.69
C LEU A 61 -18.13 10.23 7.16
N SER A 62 -16.92 10.72 7.46
CA SER A 62 -16.46 10.97 8.84
C SER A 62 -17.36 11.94 9.62
N LYS A 63 -18.16 12.75 8.93
CA LYS A 63 -19.08 13.75 9.54
C LYS A 63 -20.50 13.22 9.74
N MET A 64 -20.82 12.01 9.28
CA MET A 64 -22.18 11.47 9.28
C MET A 64 -22.44 10.50 10.43
N ASP A 65 -23.63 10.55 11.02
CA ASP A 65 -24.10 9.51 11.95
C ASP A 65 -24.76 8.35 11.19
N PHE A 66 -24.30 7.13 11.46
CA PHE A 66 -24.80 5.90 10.83
C PHE A 66 -25.87 5.19 11.68
N GLY A 67 -26.11 5.66 12.90
CA GLY A 67 -27.10 5.14 13.83
C GLY A 67 -26.63 3.87 14.54
N LYS A 68 -27.58 2.96 14.83
CA LYS A 68 -27.32 1.75 15.61
C LYS A 68 -26.66 0.63 14.79
N PRO A 69 -25.89 -0.29 15.41
CA PRO A 69 -25.33 -1.45 14.74
C PRO A 69 -26.39 -2.43 14.19
N PRO A 70 -26.01 -3.40 13.35
CA PRO A 70 -24.66 -3.63 12.82
C PRO A 70 -24.33 -2.76 11.60
N HIS A 71 -23.04 -2.52 11.38
CA HIS A 71 -22.52 -1.78 10.25
C HIS A 71 -21.48 -2.59 9.48
N THR A 72 -21.42 -2.33 8.18
CA THR A 72 -20.42 -2.90 7.27
C THR A 72 -19.84 -1.76 6.44
N VAL A 73 -18.50 -1.71 6.37
CA VAL A 73 -17.77 -0.77 5.52
C VAL A 73 -17.22 -1.52 4.32
N ILE A 74 -17.43 -0.97 3.12
CA ILE A 74 -16.99 -1.53 1.86
C ILE A 74 -16.11 -0.48 1.17
N ILE A 75 -14.89 -0.86 0.82
CA ILE A 75 -13.99 -0.05 0.00
C ILE A 75 -13.95 -0.70 -1.38
N PRO A 76 -14.69 -0.17 -2.36
CA PRO A 76 -14.69 -0.74 -3.71
C PRO A 76 -13.36 -0.47 -4.41
N GLY A 77 -13.00 -1.35 -5.35
CA GLY A 77 -11.99 -1.06 -6.37
C GLY A 77 -12.62 -0.27 -7.53
N ARG A 78 -12.16 -0.54 -8.75
CA ARG A 78 -12.81 -0.01 -9.95
C ARG A 78 -14.19 -0.63 -10.13
N MET A 79 -15.23 0.20 -10.06
CA MET A 79 -16.60 -0.20 -10.33
C MET A 79 -16.91 -0.14 -11.83
N HIS A 80 -17.64 -1.13 -12.33
CA HIS A 80 -18.25 -1.08 -13.66
C HIS A 80 -19.40 -0.05 -13.67
N PHE A 81 -19.77 0.46 -14.85
CA PHE A 81 -20.83 1.49 -14.96
C PHE A 81 -22.16 1.00 -14.36
N THR A 82 -22.50 -0.27 -14.58
CA THR A 82 -23.71 -0.89 -14.02
C THR A 82 -23.71 -0.96 -12.49
N GLU A 83 -22.54 -1.19 -11.87
CA GLU A 83 -22.40 -1.19 -10.41
C GLU A 83 -22.53 0.23 -9.86
N THR A 84 -21.98 1.20 -10.59
CA THR A 84 -22.10 2.63 -10.27
C THR A 84 -23.56 3.09 -10.32
N ASP A 85 -24.29 2.70 -11.37
CA ASP A 85 -25.71 3.02 -11.53
C ASP A 85 -26.56 2.35 -10.44
N ALA A 86 -26.29 1.09 -10.13
CA ALA A 86 -26.94 0.39 -9.03
C ALA A 86 -26.66 1.08 -7.69
N LEU A 87 -25.41 1.48 -7.43
CA LEU A 87 -25.05 2.20 -6.20
C LEU A 87 -25.83 3.51 -6.08
N LYS A 88 -25.92 4.30 -7.17
CA LYS A 88 -26.69 5.55 -7.20
C LYS A 88 -28.19 5.32 -7.01
N ALA A 89 -28.72 4.19 -7.44
CA ALA A 89 -30.14 3.84 -7.29
C ALA A 89 -30.50 3.40 -5.85
N PHE A 90 -29.61 2.68 -5.17
CA PHE A 90 -29.90 2.07 -3.87
C PHE A 90 -29.27 2.77 -2.66
N ALA A 91 -28.23 3.58 -2.87
CA ALA A 91 -27.51 4.25 -1.79
C ALA A 91 -27.70 5.77 -1.83
N ARG A 92 -27.60 6.39 -0.64
CA ARG A 92 -27.42 7.83 -0.52
C ARG A 92 -25.97 8.18 -0.82
N CYS A 93 -25.68 8.62 -2.04
CA CYS A 93 -24.35 9.08 -2.45
C CYS A 93 -24.15 10.56 -2.06
N LEU A 94 -23.18 10.83 -1.19
CA LEU A 94 -22.75 12.18 -0.82
C LEU A 94 -21.76 12.77 -1.83
N ASP A 95 -20.97 11.89 -2.45
CA ASP A 95 -19.99 12.21 -3.47
C ASP A 95 -20.19 11.28 -4.66
N GLU A 96 -19.72 11.71 -5.83
CA GLU A 96 -19.69 10.87 -7.03
C GLU A 96 -18.76 9.65 -6.82
N PRO A 97 -19.19 8.44 -7.23
CA PRO A 97 -18.36 7.24 -7.20
C PRO A 97 -17.01 7.45 -7.88
N PHE A 98 -15.95 7.07 -7.17
CA PHE A 98 -14.56 7.27 -7.59
C PHE A 98 -13.81 5.94 -7.62
N ASP A 99 -12.86 5.81 -8.56
CA ASP A 99 -12.00 4.63 -8.67
C ASP A 99 -10.82 4.74 -7.70
N ASN A 100 -10.96 4.09 -6.55
CA ASN A 100 -9.92 3.98 -5.54
C ASN A 100 -8.65 3.28 -6.07
N SER A 101 -8.80 2.35 -7.02
CA SER A 101 -7.68 1.52 -7.49
C SER A 101 -6.70 2.26 -8.38
N SER A 102 -7.13 3.35 -9.01
CA SER A 102 -6.31 4.16 -9.92
C SER A 102 -5.04 4.73 -9.29
N ARG A 103 -5.02 4.89 -7.96
CA ARG A 103 -3.90 5.49 -7.20
C ARG A 103 -3.04 4.44 -6.48
N ILE A 104 -3.49 3.19 -6.44
CA ILE A 104 -2.82 2.11 -5.71
C ILE A 104 -1.68 1.57 -6.56
N GLN A 105 -0.46 1.67 -6.04
CA GLN A 105 0.72 1.04 -6.63
C GLN A 105 0.90 -0.36 -6.06
N LYS A 106 1.39 -1.30 -6.88
CA LYS A 106 1.74 -2.64 -6.42
C LYS A 106 2.84 -2.56 -5.37
N ILE A 107 2.83 -3.50 -4.42
CA ILE A 107 3.83 -3.56 -3.34
C ILE A 107 5.24 -3.69 -3.94
N SER A 108 5.38 -4.52 -4.97
CA SER A 108 6.62 -4.71 -5.73
C SER A 108 7.16 -3.38 -6.28
N ASP A 109 6.32 -2.59 -6.96
CA ASP A 109 6.71 -1.30 -7.51
C ASP A 109 7.12 -0.29 -6.41
N GLN A 110 6.38 -0.27 -5.31
CA GLN A 110 6.72 0.58 -4.16
C GLN A 110 8.08 0.19 -3.55
N MET A 111 8.35 -1.11 -3.42
CA MET A 111 9.62 -1.63 -2.93
C MET A 111 10.77 -1.27 -3.86
N ILE A 112 10.64 -1.52 -5.16
CA ILE A 112 11.68 -1.26 -6.15
C ILE A 112 12.01 0.23 -6.22
N THR A 113 10.98 1.10 -6.27
CA THR A 113 11.15 2.56 -6.25
C THR A 113 11.92 3.05 -5.03
N LYS A 114 11.83 2.34 -3.89
CA LYS A 114 12.54 2.67 -2.66
C LYS A 114 13.95 2.08 -2.59
N TYR A 115 14.13 0.82 -2.99
CA TYR A 115 15.38 0.09 -2.81
C TYR A 115 16.39 0.32 -3.91
N VAL A 116 15.97 0.41 -5.18
CA VAL A 116 16.91 0.63 -6.30
C VAL A 116 17.75 1.90 -6.11
N PRO A 117 17.19 3.08 -5.78
CA PRO A 117 18.00 4.27 -5.54
C PRO A 117 18.90 4.19 -4.29
N LYS A 118 18.56 3.33 -3.32
CA LYS A 118 19.40 3.09 -2.14
C LYS A 118 20.58 2.19 -2.50
N ALA A 119 20.30 1.07 -3.17
CA ALA A 119 21.31 0.14 -3.64
C ALA A 119 22.30 0.83 -4.60
N ARG A 120 21.82 1.66 -5.53
CA ARG A 120 22.70 2.45 -6.43
C ARG A 120 23.64 3.37 -5.64
N ARG A 121 23.14 4.09 -4.63
CA ARG A 121 23.97 4.95 -3.78
C ARG A 121 25.00 4.17 -2.96
N ALA A 122 24.58 3.06 -2.36
CA ALA A 122 25.48 2.20 -1.59
C ALA A 122 26.55 1.55 -2.49
N LEU A 123 26.20 1.20 -3.73
CA LEU A 123 27.15 0.72 -4.73
C LEU A 123 28.17 1.80 -5.11
N ASP A 124 27.75 3.06 -5.32
CA ASP A 124 28.66 4.18 -5.61
C ASP A 124 29.68 4.40 -4.47
N GLU A 125 29.27 4.22 -3.22
CA GLU A 125 30.15 4.27 -2.05
C GLU A 125 31.17 3.13 -2.07
N VAL A 126 30.72 1.90 -2.32
CA VAL A 126 31.60 0.72 -2.44
C VAL A 126 32.59 0.90 -3.59
N ILE A 127 32.17 1.41 -4.75
CA ILE A 127 33.06 1.68 -5.89
C ILE A 127 34.18 2.65 -5.49
N LYS A 128 33.87 3.70 -4.71
CA LYS A 128 34.89 4.65 -4.23
C LYS A 128 35.88 4.00 -3.25
N MET A 129 35.43 3.04 -2.46
CA MET A 129 36.26 2.35 -1.46
C MET A 129 37.16 1.25 -2.05
N PHE A 130 36.70 0.60 -3.12
CA PHE A 130 37.32 -0.59 -3.70
C PHE A 130 37.73 -0.43 -5.17
N GLY A 131 37.68 0.77 -5.72
CA GLY A 131 37.92 1.05 -7.15
C GLY A 131 39.24 0.47 -7.68
N ASP A 132 40.27 0.37 -6.83
CA ASP A 132 41.58 -0.17 -7.20
C ASP A 132 41.77 -1.67 -6.89
N ASP A 133 40.86 -2.28 -6.13
CA ASP A 133 40.96 -3.69 -5.74
C ASP A 133 40.40 -4.61 -6.83
N LYS A 134 41.30 -5.13 -7.67
CA LYS A 134 40.97 -6.04 -8.77
C LYS A 134 40.23 -7.30 -8.34
N ASN A 135 40.39 -7.75 -7.09
CA ASN A 135 39.71 -8.96 -6.60
C ASN A 135 38.22 -8.71 -6.32
N MET A 136 37.85 -7.46 -6.02
CA MET A 136 36.48 -7.08 -5.68
C MET A 136 35.68 -6.58 -6.90
N GLN A 137 36.36 -6.23 -8.00
CA GLN A 137 35.72 -5.79 -9.25
C GLN A 137 34.62 -6.75 -9.77
N PRO A 138 34.80 -8.09 -9.77
CA PRO A 138 33.74 -8.99 -10.21
C PRO A 138 32.48 -8.93 -9.33
N VAL A 139 32.65 -8.71 -8.03
CA VAL A 139 31.53 -8.63 -7.07
C VAL A 139 30.77 -7.31 -7.26
N ILE A 140 31.51 -6.21 -7.42
CA ILE A 140 30.96 -4.88 -7.71
C ILE A 140 30.17 -4.91 -9.02
N GLU A 141 30.75 -5.51 -10.07
CA GLU A 141 30.11 -5.62 -11.37
C GLU A 141 28.84 -6.49 -11.30
N ASN A 142 28.88 -7.63 -10.61
CA ASN A 142 27.67 -8.46 -10.41
C ASN A 142 26.58 -7.70 -9.64
N ALA A 143 26.93 -6.97 -8.59
CA ALA A 143 25.96 -6.14 -7.85
C ALA A 143 25.30 -5.10 -8.76
N ARG A 144 26.09 -4.44 -9.62
CA ARG A 144 25.57 -3.50 -10.62
C ARG A 144 24.61 -4.17 -11.60
N LEU A 145 25.00 -5.32 -12.15
CA LEU A 145 24.18 -6.09 -13.10
C LEU A 145 22.85 -6.52 -12.48
N TYR A 146 22.84 -6.94 -11.21
CA TYR A 146 21.60 -7.30 -10.52
C TYR A 146 20.66 -6.11 -10.29
N ILE A 147 21.19 -4.90 -10.06
CA ILE A 147 20.35 -3.68 -9.99
C ILE A 147 19.77 -3.37 -11.38
N ASP A 148 20.57 -3.45 -12.43
CA ASP A 148 20.12 -3.19 -13.80
C ASP A 148 19.08 -4.24 -14.25
N ASP A 149 19.27 -5.51 -13.90
CA ASP A 149 18.30 -6.59 -14.11
C ASP A 149 17.01 -6.37 -13.33
N CYS A 150 17.07 -5.82 -12.11
CA CYS A 150 15.87 -5.46 -11.34
C CYS A 150 14.97 -4.48 -12.12
N GLU A 151 15.54 -3.38 -12.63
CA GLU A 151 14.81 -2.39 -13.42
C GLU A 151 14.27 -3.00 -14.71
N LYS A 152 15.06 -3.85 -15.37
CA LYS A 152 14.62 -4.56 -16.58
C LYS A 152 13.43 -5.48 -16.28
N PHE A 153 13.51 -6.31 -15.24
CA PHE A 153 12.44 -7.23 -14.86
C PHE A 153 11.18 -6.47 -14.43
N GLN A 154 11.32 -5.33 -13.78
CA GLN A 154 10.18 -4.46 -13.45
C GLN A 154 9.46 -3.99 -14.73
N ASN A 155 10.21 -3.48 -15.71
CA ASN A 155 9.66 -3.04 -17.00
C ASN A 155 9.00 -4.18 -17.80
N GLU A 156 9.48 -5.41 -17.64
CA GLU A 156 8.90 -6.61 -18.24
C GLU A 156 7.70 -7.18 -17.45
N GLY A 157 7.33 -6.58 -16.30
CA GLY A 157 6.25 -7.06 -15.43
C GLY A 157 6.60 -8.34 -14.65
N LYS A 158 7.89 -8.71 -14.57
CA LYS A 158 8.40 -9.88 -13.84
C LYS A 158 8.77 -9.51 -12.41
N GLU A 159 7.76 -9.18 -11.62
CA GLU A 159 7.90 -8.57 -10.29
C GLU A 159 8.73 -9.41 -9.31
N GLU A 160 8.52 -10.73 -9.26
CA GLU A 160 9.26 -11.63 -8.38
C GLU A 160 10.77 -11.64 -8.69
N LEU A 161 11.13 -11.64 -9.98
CA LEU A 161 12.52 -11.59 -10.41
C LEU A 161 13.14 -10.22 -10.13
N ALA A 162 12.38 -9.15 -10.27
CA ALA A 162 12.85 -7.81 -9.94
C ALA A 162 13.20 -7.71 -8.45
N ILE A 163 12.31 -8.18 -7.55
CA ILE A 163 12.54 -8.18 -6.10
C ILE A 163 13.70 -9.10 -5.71
N LEU A 164 13.82 -10.27 -6.34
CA LEU A 164 14.92 -11.19 -6.08
C LEU A 164 16.27 -10.56 -6.49
N SER A 165 16.31 -9.90 -7.65
CA SER A 165 17.54 -9.29 -8.19
C SER A 165 18.04 -8.15 -7.29
N ILE A 166 17.14 -7.26 -6.84
CA ILE A 166 17.55 -6.19 -5.91
C ILE A 166 18.02 -6.75 -4.57
N GLY A 167 17.40 -7.82 -4.06
CA GLY A 167 17.84 -8.49 -2.83
C GLY A 167 19.25 -9.09 -2.95
N TYR A 168 19.58 -9.72 -4.09
CA TYR A 168 20.95 -10.18 -4.36
C TYR A 168 21.95 -9.03 -4.44
N ALA A 169 21.58 -7.94 -5.11
CA ALA A 169 22.44 -6.76 -5.21
C ALA A 169 22.75 -6.16 -3.83
N GLU A 170 21.73 -5.93 -2.99
CA GLU A 170 21.92 -5.42 -1.62
C GLU A 170 22.80 -6.36 -0.79
N GLY A 171 22.58 -7.68 -0.87
CA GLY A 171 23.40 -8.66 -0.15
C GLY A 171 24.89 -8.63 -0.55
N LEU A 172 25.20 -8.45 -1.83
CA LEU A 172 26.59 -8.29 -2.30
C LEU A 172 27.21 -6.98 -1.83
N ILE A 173 26.46 -5.88 -1.89
CA ILE A 173 26.91 -4.55 -1.45
C ILE A 173 27.18 -4.56 0.05
N ASP A 174 26.29 -5.15 0.85
CA ASP A 174 26.44 -5.23 2.31
C ASP A 174 27.63 -6.12 2.69
N ALA A 175 27.86 -7.23 2.00
CA ALA A 175 29.05 -8.05 2.20
C ALA A 175 30.34 -7.25 1.95
N LEU A 176 30.37 -6.42 0.89
CA LEU A 176 31.51 -5.53 0.60
C LEU A 176 31.69 -4.47 1.70
N ARG A 177 30.62 -3.81 2.15
CA ARG A 177 30.66 -2.82 3.25
C ARG A 177 31.18 -3.44 4.56
N LEU A 178 30.66 -4.62 4.92
CA LEU A 178 31.08 -5.37 6.11
C LEU A 178 32.56 -5.75 6.07
N SER A 179 33.10 -6.09 4.90
CA SER A 179 34.52 -6.42 4.76
C SER A 179 35.47 -5.26 5.12
N LYS A 180 34.96 -4.01 5.13
CA LYS A 180 35.69 -2.80 5.57
C LYS A 180 35.29 -2.35 6.98
N GLY A 181 34.48 -3.14 7.70
CA GLY A 181 33.99 -2.81 9.03
C GLY A 181 32.96 -1.69 9.06
N ILE A 182 32.31 -1.40 7.92
CA ILE A 182 31.23 -0.42 7.84
C ILE A 182 29.92 -1.15 8.13
N ASP A 183 29.15 -0.62 9.08
CA ASP A 183 27.83 -1.12 9.39
C ASP A 183 26.86 -0.77 8.23
N PRO A 184 26.18 -1.75 7.61
CA PRO A 184 25.18 -1.49 6.59
C PRO A 184 24.02 -0.61 7.05
N TRP A 185 23.76 -0.59 8.36
CA TRP A 185 22.56 -0.04 8.99
C TRP A 185 22.77 1.34 9.65
N THR A 186 23.99 1.88 9.63
CA THR A 186 24.30 3.29 9.95
C THR A 186 24.13 4.19 8.74
#